data_AF-A0A151XE42-F1
#
_entry.id   AF-A0A151XE42-F1
#
_cell.length_a   1.000
_cell.length_b   1.000
_cell.length_c   1.000
_cell.angle_alpha   90.00
_cell.angle_beta   90.00
_cell.angle_gamma   90.00
#
_symmetry.space_group_name_H-M   'P 1'
#
loop_
_entity.id
_entity.type
_entity.pdbx_description
1 polymer ?
#
loop_
_entity_poly.entity_id
_entity_poly.type
_entity_poly.pdbx_seq_one_letter_code
_entity_poly.pdbx_strand_id
1 'polypeptide(L)'
;MKPYYEVRGILTTTGDGILLCGTRIHIPKGLREEVSKRIHQGHLDEKKCLGRARQAIWWPDVSTDVKAKYSNCNTCLEYRPQIREPLIAVEPPKRPWQEVAVDFCDRDGRQYLVLVDFSRYPEVVHMTSTTTINIIAKMKDIFWRHGIPERICSDNGP
;
A
#
# COMPACT_ATOMS: atom_id res chain seq x y z
N MET A 1 22.88 19.95 26.67
CA MET A 1 23.55 19.06 27.67
C MET A 1 22.67 17.93 28.19
N LYS A 2 21.37 18.14 28.47
CA LYS A 2 20.44 17.09 28.99
C LYS A 2 20.60 15.67 28.38
N PRO A 3 20.58 15.47 27.04
CA PRO A 3 20.64 14.12 26.47
C PRO A 3 21.98 13.42 26.65
N TYR A 4 23.08 14.17 26.83
CA TYR A 4 24.39 13.58 27.15
C TYR A 4 24.51 13.25 28.64
N TYR A 5 23.89 14.07 29.49
CA TYR A 5 23.85 13.84 30.92
C TYR A 5 23.11 12.54 31.27
N GLU A 6 22.04 12.21 30.54
CA GLU A 6 21.28 10.97 30.73
C GLU A 6 22.11 9.71 30.50
N VAL A 7 23.02 9.74 29.52
CA VAL A 7 23.88 8.60 29.19
C VAL A 7 25.26 8.64 29.85
N ARG A 8 25.53 9.61 30.73
CA ARG A 8 26.87 9.84 31.31
C ARG A 8 27.51 8.60 31.95
N GLY A 9 26.70 7.73 32.55
CA GLY A 9 27.16 6.51 33.21
C GLY A 9 27.63 5.40 32.26
N ILE A 10 27.36 5.55 30.96
CA ILE A 10 27.77 4.59 29.91
C ILE A 10 28.68 5.24 28.87
N LEU A 11 29.17 6.46 29.12
CA LEU A 11 30.16 7.11 28.27
C LEU A 11 31.56 6.64 28.66
N THR A 12 32.30 6.09 27.70
CA THR A 12 33.68 5.62 27.90
C THR A 12 34.57 6.08 26.76
N THR A 13 35.88 6.10 26.98
CA THR A 13 36.86 6.50 25.95
C THR A 13 37.83 5.36 25.72
N THR A 14 38.13 5.06 24.46
CA THR A 14 39.16 4.07 24.10
C THR A 14 40.57 4.63 24.33
N GLY A 15 41.60 3.77 24.33
CA GLY A 15 43.00 4.20 24.44
C GLY A 15 43.41 5.22 23.36
N ASP A 16 42.81 5.13 22.18
CA ASP A 16 43.05 6.03 21.04
C ASP A 16 42.17 7.29 21.05
N GLY A 17 41.45 7.55 22.14
CA GLY A 17 40.66 8.78 22.31
C GLY A 17 39.27 8.78 21.66
N ILE A 18 38.73 7.63 21.25
CA ILE A 18 37.39 7.53 20.68
C ILE A 18 36.34 7.48 21.80
N LEU A 19 35.36 8.37 21.74
CA LEU A 19 34.24 8.38 22.69
C LEU A 19 33.19 7.32 22.29
N LEU A 20 32.78 6.51 23.26
CA LEU A 20 31.77 5.46 23.14
C LEU A 20 30.58 5.77 24.04
N CYS A 21 29.41 5.26 23.67
CA CYS A 21 28.19 5.23 24.47
C CYS A 21 27.70 3.77 24.54
N GLY A 22 28.04 3.09 25.63
CA GLY A 22 28.02 1.63 25.72
C GLY A 22 29.02 1.02 24.74
N THR A 23 28.54 0.28 23.75
CA THR A 23 29.36 -0.35 22.70
C THR A 23 29.39 0.44 21.39
N ARG A 24 28.78 1.62 21.34
CA ARG A 24 28.55 2.39 20.11
C ARG A 24 29.45 3.62 20.04
N ILE A 25 29.93 3.94 18.85
CA ILE A 25 30.81 5.09 18.63
C ILE A 25 30.00 6.39 18.69
N HIS A 26 30.41 7.33 19.53
CA HIS A 26 29.85 8.68 19.53
C HIS A 26 30.28 9.43 18.27
N ILE A 27 29.31 10.01 17.56
CA ILE A 27 29.57 10.78 16.34
C ILE A 27 29.46 12.30 16.62
N PRO A 28 30.55 13.06 16.49
CA PRO A 28 30.54 14.51 16.58
C PRO A 28 29.61 15.17 15.55
N LYS A 29 29.06 16.34 15.88
CA LYS A 29 28.07 17.04 15.05
C LYS A 29 28.50 17.20 13.59
N GLY A 30 29.77 17.53 13.34
CA GLY A 30 30.31 17.74 11.99
C GLY A 30 30.34 16.48 11.11
N LEU A 31 30.29 15.27 11.68
CA LEU A 31 30.37 14.01 10.94
C LEU A 31 29.01 13.33 10.77
N ARG A 32 27.95 13.81 11.43
CA ARG A 32 26.63 13.14 11.46
C ARG A 32 25.99 13.04 10.07
N GLU A 33 26.12 14.07 9.25
CA GLU A 33 25.57 14.06 7.89
C GLU A 33 26.25 13.00 7.02
N GLU A 34 27.58 12.96 7.05
CA GLU A 34 28.37 11.99 6.29
C GLU A 34 28.05 10.56 6.75
N VAL A 35 28.05 10.33 8.06
CA VAL A 35 27.73 9.01 8.62
C VAL A 35 26.29 8.60 8.30
N SER A 36 25.32 9.51 8.35
CA SER A 36 23.94 9.23 7.95
C SER A 36 23.84 8.87 6.46
N LYS A 37 24.61 9.54 5.60
CA LYS A 37 24.72 9.21 4.17
C LYS A 37 25.30 7.80 3.97
N ARG A 38 26.34 7.42 4.72
CA ARG A 38 26.93 6.07 4.66
C ARG A 38 25.97 4.98 5.15
N ILE A 39 25.21 5.22 6.22
CA ILE A 39 24.20 4.27 6.70
C ILE A 39 23.14 4.02 5.63
N HIS A 40 22.69 5.10 4.98
CA HIS A 40 21.68 5.08 3.93
C HIS A 40 22.20 4.52 2.60
N GLN A 41 23.51 4.36 2.44
CA GLN A 41 24.12 3.84 1.21
C GLN A 41 23.55 2.46 0.86
N GLY A 42 23.19 2.29 -0.41
CA GLY A 42 22.50 1.10 -0.91
C GLY A 42 20.99 1.12 -0.75
N HIS A 43 20.38 2.26 -0.35
CA HIS A 43 18.93 2.48 -0.32
C HIS A 43 18.14 1.38 0.38
N LEU A 44 18.70 0.87 1.48
CA LEU A 44 18.04 -0.15 2.29
C LEU A 44 16.82 0.43 3.02
N ASP A 45 15.88 -0.45 3.34
CA ASP A 45 14.68 -0.13 4.12
C ASP A 45 15.01 0.66 5.39
N GLU A 46 14.11 1.55 5.80
CA GLU A 46 14.24 2.36 7.01
C GLU A 46 14.65 1.52 8.23
N LYS A 47 14.02 0.36 8.41
CA LYS A 47 14.32 -0.56 9.52
C LYS A 47 15.77 -1.06 9.50
N LYS A 48 16.33 -1.34 8.33
CA LYS A 48 17.72 -1.80 8.18
C LYS A 48 18.70 -0.66 8.47
N CYS A 49 18.44 0.53 7.95
CA CYS A 49 19.23 1.73 8.24
C CYS A 49 19.26 2.03 9.74
N LEU A 50 18.11 1.99 10.41
CA LEU A 50 18.00 2.16 11.86
C LEU A 50 18.69 1.06 12.65
N GLY A 51 18.57 -0.20 12.20
CA GLY A 51 19.27 -1.33 12.81
C GLY A 51 20.78 -1.15 12.81
N ARG A 52 21.36 -0.79 11.66
CA ARG A 52 22.80 -0.47 11.53
C ARG A 52 23.22 0.66 12.45
N ALA A 53 22.46 1.76 12.45
CA ALA A 53 22.75 2.90 13.31
C ALA A 53 22.76 2.50 14.80
N ARG A 54 21.75 1.74 15.24
CA ARG A 54 21.61 1.30 16.64
C ARG A 54 22.70 0.32 17.09
N GLN A 55 23.35 -0.39 16.18
CA GLN A 55 24.41 -1.34 16.50
C GLN A 55 25.79 -0.68 16.60
N ALA A 56 26.07 0.33 15.77
CA ALA A 56 27.44 0.83 15.58
C ALA A 56 27.69 2.22 16.17
N ILE A 57 26.69 3.11 16.17
CA ILE A 57 26.93 4.55 16.38
C ILE A 57 25.89 5.17 17.31
N TRP A 58 26.23 6.33 17.87
CA TRP A 58 25.35 7.04 18.77
C TRP A 58 25.58 8.56 18.73
N TRP A 59 24.47 9.29 18.76
CA TRP A 59 24.36 10.68 19.20
C TRP A 59 22.90 10.92 19.61
N PRO A 60 22.58 12.02 20.32
CA PRO A 60 21.20 12.37 20.60
C PRO A 60 20.38 12.44 19.31
N ASP A 61 19.24 11.74 19.27
CA ASP A 61 18.32 11.72 18.13
C ASP A 61 18.83 11.04 16.84
N VAL A 62 19.85 10.16 16.92
CA VAL A 62 20.35 9.39 15.77
C VAL A 62 19.25 8.67 14.97
N SER A 63 18.23 8.14 15.64
CA SER A 63 17.11 7.49 14.94
C SER A 63 16.27 8.48 14.13
N THR A 64 16.09 9.71 14.63
CA THR A 64 15.35 10.77 13.96
C THR A 64 16.12 11.23 12.72
N ASP A 65 17.42 11.46 12.85
CA ASP A 65 18.28 11.91 11.73
C ASP A 65 18.34 10.87 10.61
N VAL A 66 18.50 9.59 10.96
CA VAL A 66 18.53 8.48 9.98
C VAL A 66 17.18 8.32 9.28
N LYS A 67 16.06 8.44 10.01
CA LYS A 67 14.72 8.44 9.41
C LYS A 67 14.52 9.60 8.45
N ALA A 68 14.91 10.81 8.84
CA ALA A 68 14.83 11.98 7.97
C ALA A 68 15.64 11.78 6.69
N LYS A 69 16.81 11.14 6.76
CA LYS A 69 17.61 10.82 5.57
C LYS A 69 16.90 9.86 4.62
N TYR A 70 16.22 8.84 5.15
CA TYR A 70 15.43 7.90 4.35
C TYR A 70 14.19 8.57 3.74
N SER A 71 13.41 9.31 4.54
CA SER A 71 12.17 9.96 4.09
C SER A 71 12.39 11.05 3.05
N ASN A 72 13.56 11.69 3.03
CA ASN A 72 13.92 12.73 2.07
C ASN A 72 14.70 12.19 0.86
N CYS A 73 14.84 10.87 0.71
CA CYS A 73 15.55 10.27 -0.42
C CYS A 73 14.59 10.03 -1.59
N ASN A 74 14.80 10.73 -2.71
CA ASN A 74 13.98 10.59 -3.93
C ASN A 74 13.91 9.14 -4.42
N THR A 75 15.03 8.42 -4.45
CA THR A 75 15.07 7.00 -4.85
C THR A 75 14.23 6.14 -3.91
N CYS A 76 14.36 6.30 -2.59
CA CYS A 76 13.55 5.52 -1.66
C CYS A 76 12.06 5.88 -1.70
N LEU A 77 11.71 7.11 -2.06
CA LEU A 77 10.32 7.54 -2.26
C LEU A 77 9.73 6.93 -3.53
N GLU A 78 10.48 6.93 -4.63
CA GLU A 78 10.07 6.39 -5.93
C GLU A 78 9.82 4.87 -5.87
N TYR A 79 10.71 4.13 -5.21
CA TYR A 79 10.62 2.67 -5.10
C TYR A 79 9.92 2.18 -3.82
N ARG A 80 9.24 3.08 -3.08
CA ARG A 80 8.57 2.70 -1.84
C ARG A 80 7.43 1.72 -2.15
N PRO A 81 7.37 0.55 -1.49
CA PRO A 81 6.26 -0.36 -1.68
C PRO A 81 4.95 0.30 -1.27
N GLN A 82 3.96 0.30 -2.16
CA GLN A 82 2.62 0.76 -1.85
C GLN A 82 1.98 -0.18 -0.83
N ILE A 83 1.48 0.39 0.25
CA ILE A 83 0.62 -0.33 1.19
C ILE A 83 -0.75 -0.40 0.52
N ARG A 84 -1.24 -1.62 0.24
CA ARG A 84 -2.60 -1.80 -0.25
C ARG A 84 -3.57 -1.34 0.83
N GLU A 85 -4.50 -0.47 0.47
CA GLU A 85 -5.58 -0.09 1.37
C GLU A 85 -6.44 -1.32 1.68
N PRO A 86 -6.96 -1.44 2.91
CA PRO A 86 -7.91 -2.49 3.24
C PRO A 86 -9.13 -2.45 2.31
N LEU A 87 -9.67 -3.62 1.97
CA LEU A 87 -10.93 -3.69 1.24
C LEU A 87 -12.04 -3.05 2.09
N ILE A 88 -12.78 -2.12 1.49
CA ILE A 88 -13.96 -1.53 2.11
C ILE A 88 -15.11 -2.51 1.88
N ALA A 89 -15.64 -3.06 2.97
CA ALA A 89 -16.84 -3.89 2.91
C ALA A 89 -18.06 -3.00 2.63
N VAL A 90 -18.80 -3.32 1.57
CA VAL A 90 -20.09 -2.69 1.26
C VAL A 90 -21.19 -3.50 1.94
N GLU A 91 -22.23 -2.83 2.46
CA GLU A 91 -23.39 -3.53 3.01
C GLU A 91 -24.03 -4.41 1.92
N PRO A 92 -24.31 -5.69 2.20
CA PRO A 92 -24.93 -6.55 1.22
C PRO A 92 -26.37 -6.12 0.92
N PRO A 93 -26.86 -6.34 -0.31
CA PRO A 93 -28.27 -6.11 -0.64
C PRO A 93 -29.22 -6.90 0.27
N LYS A 94 -30.39 -6.34 0.56
CA LYS A 94 -31.37 -6.91 1.52
C LYS A 94 -32.31 -7.93 0.89
N ARG A 95 -32.41 -7.95 -0.44
CA ARG A 95 -33.27 -8.86 -1.20
C ARG A 95 -32.63 -9.24 -2.54
N PRO A 96 -32.95 -10.43 -3.09
CA PRO A 96 -32.55 -10.79 -4.45
C PRO A 96 -32.93 -9.69 -5.44
N TRP A 97 -32.09 -9.49 -6.46
CA TRP A 97 -32.29 -8.50 -7.51
C TRP A 97 -32.44 -7.04 -7.06
N GLN A 98 -32.08 -6.69 -5.82
CA GLN A 98 -31.99 -5.28 -5.41
C GLN A 98 -30.80 -4.57 -6.09
N GLU A 99 -29.64 -5.22 -6.08
CA GLU A 99 -28.45 -4.77 -6.78
C GLU A 99 -27.94 -5.90 -7.69
N VAL A 100 -27.55 -5.54 -8.91
CA VAL A 100 -27.10 -6.49 -9.93
C VAL A 100 -25.76 -6.04 -10.49
N ALA A 101 -24.78 -6.94 -10.45
CA ALA A 101 -23.53 -6.79 -11.17
C ALA A 101 -23.70 -7.26 -12.61
N VAL A 102 -23.19 -6.50 -13.57
CA VAL A 102 -23.26 -6.77 -15.01
C VAL A 102 -21.85 -6.77 -15.57
N ASP A 103 -21.50 -7.81 -16.31
CA ASP A 103 -20.20 -7.91 -16.95
C ASP A 103 -20.30 -8.66 -18.29
N PHE A 104 -19.29 -8.51 -19.13
CA PHE A 104 -19.13 -9.30 -20.35
C PHE A 104 -18.12 -10.42 -20.14
N CYS A 105 -18.41 -11.57 -20.73
CA CYS A 105 -17.41 -12.63 -20.84
C CYS A 105 -17.34 -13.18 -22.27
N ASP A 106 -16.14 -13.57 -22.66
CA ASP A 106 -15.84 -14.18 -23.95
C ASP A 106 -15.59 -15.67 -23.78
N ARG A 107 -16.29 -16.50 -24.57
CA ARG A 107 -16.08 -17.95 -24.62
C ARG A 107 -16.25 -18.46 -26.05
N ASP A 108 -15.23 -19.17 -26.54
CA ASP A 108 -15.22 -19.79 -27.87
C ASP A 108 -15.53 -18.80 -29.02
N GLY A 109 -14.99 -17.58 -28.92
CA GLY A 109 -15.19 -16.51 -29.90
C GLY A 109 -16.58 -15.87 -29.86
N ARG A 110 -17.33 -16.07 -28.79
CA ARG A 110 -18.67 -15.51 -28.58
C ARG A 110 -18.70 -14.68 -27.30
N GLN A 111 -19.43 -13.57 -27.38
CA GLN A 111 -19.63 -12.66 -26.25
C GLN A 111 -20.93 -12.99 -25.52
N TYR A 112 -20.88 -12.89 -24.20
CA TYR A 112 -22.01 -13.14 -23.31
C TYR A 112 -22.13 -11.99 -22.33
N LEU A 113 -23.36 -11.52 -22.13
CA LEU A 113 -23.73 -10.62 -21.06
C LEU A 113 -24.09 -11.45 -19.83
N VAL A 114 -23.42 -11.20 -18.72
CA VAL A 114 -23.60 -11.92 -17.46
C VAL A 114 -24.14 -10.95 -16.41
N LEU A 115 -25.28 -11.30 -15.82
CA LEU A 115 -25.89 -10.57 -14.72
C LEU A 115 -25.87 -11.47 -13.48
N VAL A 116 -25.37 -10.96 -12.36
CA VAL A 116 -25.33 -11.70 -11.09
C VAL A 116 -25.85 -10.79 -9.98
N ASP A 117 -26.77 -11.32 -9.17
CA ASP A 117 -27.31 -10.63 -8.00
C ASP A 117 -26.70 -11.16 -6.69
N PHE A 118 -27.17 -10.64 -5.55
CA PHE A 118 -26.75 -11.10 -4.22
C PHE A 118 -27.02 -12.59 -3.96
N SER A 119 -28.05 -13.19 -4.59
CA SER A 119 -28.33 -14.62 -4.46
C SER A 119 -27.30 -15.51 -5.14
N ARG A 120 -26.33 -14.91 -5.87
CA ARG A 120 -25.33 -15.58 -6.71
C ARG A 120 -25.94 -16.38 -7.85
N TYR A 121 -27.16 -16.06 -8.24
CA TYR A 121 -27.81 -16.67 -9.39
C TYR A 121 -27.37 -15.92 -10.67
N PRO A 122 -26.68 -16.60 -11.62
CA PRO A 122 -26.25 -15.96 -12.85
C PRO A 122 -27.32 -16.03 -13.94
N GLU A 123 -27.59 -14.90 -14.58
CA GLU A 123 -28.29 -14.81 -15.86
C GLU A 123 -27.26 -14.59 -16.96
N VAL A 124 -27.19 -15.50 -17.93
CA VAL A 124 -26.19 -15.47 -19.00
C VAL A 124 -26.89 -15.40 -20.34
N VAL A 125 -26.61 -14.36 -21.11
CA VAL A 125 -27.24 -14.13 -22.40
C VAL A 125 -26.16 -14.01 -23.48
N HIS A 126 -26.27 -14.83 -24.52
CA HIS A 126 -25.41 -14.70 -25.70
C HIS A 126 -25.71 -13.39 -26.44
N MET A 127 -24.66 -12.63 -26.74
CA MET A 127 -24.72 -11.32 -27.37
C MET A 127 -24.15 -11.41 -28.79
N THR A 128 -24.98 -11.09 -29.78
CA THR A 128 -24.53 -10.97 -31.19
C THR A 128 -23.89 -9.61 -31.48
N SER A 129 -24.07 -8.63 -30.59
CA SER A 129 -23.52 -7.29 -30.68
C SER A 129 -23.53 -6.63 -29.30
N THR A 130 -22.47 -5.91 -28.95
CA THR A 130 -22.27 -5.18 -27.68
C THR A 130 -22.79 -3.75 -27.73
N THR A 131 -23.63 -3.40 -28.71
CA THR A 131 -24.22 -2.06 -28.75
C THR A 131 -25.17 -1.85 -27.58
N THR A 132 -25.22 -0.63 -27.06
CA THR A 132 -26.06 -0.26 -25.91
C THR A 132 -27.53 -0.62 -26.11
N ILE A 133 -28.05 -0.50 -27.35
CA ILE A 133 -29.44 -0.84 -27.68
C ILE A 133 -29.72 -2.33 -27.45
N ASN A 134 -28.82 -3.21 -27.90
CA ASN A 134 -28.97 -4.65 -27.73
C ASN A 134 -28.81 -5.05 -26.26
N ILE A 135 -27.86 -4.44 -25.54
CA ILE A 135 -27.68 -4.65 -24.10
C ILE A 135 -28.95 -4.29 -23.35
N ILE A 136 -29.50 -3.09 -23.57
CA ILE A 136 -30.74 -2.63 -22.92
C ILE A 136 -31.90 -3.58 -23.21
N ALA A 137 -32.05 -4.03 -24.46
CA ALA A 137 -33.12 -4.96 -24.82
C ALA A 137 -33.02 -6.28 -24.06
N LYS A 138 -31.82 -6.86 -23.96
CA LYS A 138 -31.59 -8.10 -23.19
C LYS A 138 -31.76 -7.89 -21.69
N MET A 139 -31.28 -6.79 -21.14
CA MET A 139 -31.46 -6.49 -19.72
C MET A 139 -32.93 -6.30 -19.36
N LYS A 140 -33.72 -5.64 -20.20
CA LYS A 140 -35.17 -5.50 -20.00
C LYS A 140 -35.90 -6.85 -19.94
N ASP A 141 -35.51 -7.80 -20.78
CA ASP A 141 -36.07 -9.16 -20.78
C ASP A 141 -35.74 -9.92 -19.47
N ILE A 142 -34.53 -9.73 -18.94
CA ILE A 142 -34.13 -10.28 -17.64
C ILE A 142 -34.92 -9.61 -16.51
N PHE A 143 -35.02 -8.28 -16.51
CA PHE A 143 -35.73 -7.52 -15.48
C PHE A 143 -37.24 -7.78 -15.48
N TRP A 144 -37.82 -8.17 -16.62
CA TRP A 144 -39.22 -8.61 -16.66
C TRP A 144 -39.45 -9.88 -15.82
N ARG A 145 -38.47 -10.78 -15.76
CA ARG A 145 -38.57 -12.06 -15.03
C ARG A 145 -38.32 -11.92 -13.53
N HIS A 146 -37.42 -11.02 -13.14
CA HIS A 146 -36.92 -10.93 -11.76
C HIS A 146 -37.31 -9.64 -11.04
N GLY A 147 -37.79 -8.64 -11.78
CA GLY A 147 -38.03 -7.29 -11.30
C GLY A 147 -36.92 -6.31 -11.68
N ILE A 148 -37.21 -5.02 -11.54
CA ILE A 148 -36.28 -3.93 -11.85
C ILE A 148 -35.36 -3.71 -10.63
N PRO A 149 -34.02 -3.76 -10.81
CA PRO A 149 -33.10 -3.52 -9.72
C PRO A 149 -33.05 -2.03 -9.32
N GLU A 150 -32.69 -1.77 -8.07
CA GLU A 150 -32.43 -0.41 -7.56
C GLU A 150 -31.05 0.09 -7.98
N ARG A 151 -30.08 -0.83 -8.12
CA ARG A 151 -28.71 -0.52 -8.54
C ARG A 151 -28.20 -1.51 -9.58
N ILE A 152 -27.54 -0.98 -10.59
CA ILE A 152 -26.76 -1.75 -11.56
C ILE A 152 -25.29 -1.35 -11.38
N CYS A 153 -24.41 -2.33 -11.20
CA CYS A 153 -22.98 -2.16 -11.09
C CYS A 153 -22.32 -2.79 -12.32
N SER A 154 -21.67 -1.99 -13.15
CA SER A 154 -20.85 -2.49 -14.28
C SER A 154 -19.41 -2.03 -14.12
N ASP A 155 -18.52 -2.62 -14.91
CA ASP A 155 -17.23 -1.99 -15.17
C ASP A 155 -17.41 -0.78 -16.12
N ASN A 156 -16.32 -0.04 -16.36
CA ASN A 156 -16.29 1.05 -17.34
C ASN A 156 -15.93 0.49 -18.73
N GLY A 157 -16.60 -0.59 -19.14
CA GLY A 157 -16.47 -1.15 -20.49
C GLY A 157 -16.85 -0.14 -21.58
N PRO A 158 -16.35 -0.33 -22.82
CA PRO A 158 -16.56 0.57 -23.95
C PRO A 158 -17.99 0.56 -24.53
#